data_AF-A0A6G2Q5H8-F1
#
_entry.id   AF-A0A6G2Q5H8-F1
#
_cell.length_a   1.000
_cell.length_b   1.000
_cell.length_c   1.000
_cell.angle_alpha   90.00
_cell.angle_beta   90.00
_cell.angle_gamma   90.00
#
_symmetry.space_group_name_H-M   'P 1'
#
loop_
_entity.id
_entity.type
_entity.pdbx_description
1 polymer ?
#
loop_
_entity_poly.entity_id
_entity_poly.type
_entity_poly.pdbx_seq_one_letter_code
_entity_poly.pdbx_strand_id
1 'polypeptide(L)'
;CDVADREALAALLAQHPVDAVVHAAGTAEAGMLAETSLGDFAATVAAKALGALHLHELLGERELDAFVLFSSISGVWGGGGQAAYSAANAFLDGLARHRRDRGLTATAVAWGPWADGGMVADTGDEERLRRRGLTTLRPDRAIAALHGALSDADGTVTVADVDWARFVVPFTVSRPSALLGDLPEVRDALAERRPAGQSAEPSALGEKLATLSEDERRRLLVDTVCAHAAAVLGHSGATAVEPDLAFRDLGFDSLTAVELRNLLTADTGLTLPATLVFDHPTPEAVARHLGSQLAGGQGPDEVSVFGELDRLEAVIGTAATAEETVRSGVRRRLQELLTLMNTAGEQHTGAADAQRQLQDATVDDIFDLIDQDLENS
;
A
#
# COMPACT_ATOMS: atom_id res chain seq x y z
N CYS A 1 -15.83 -1.81 34.03
CA CYS A 1 -15.39 -0.40 34.12
C CYS A 1 -14.87 -0.03 32.76
N ASP A 2 -15.46 0.97 32.10
CA ASP A 2 -14.86 1.55 30.91
C ASP A 2 -13.65 2.40 31.36
N VAL A 3 -12.49 2.20 30.74
CA VAL A 3 -11.27 2.96 31.06
C VAL A 3 -11.31 4.37 30.48
N ALA A 4 -12.13 4.60 29.46
CA ALA A 4 -12.39 5.93 28.90
C ALA A 4 -13.38 6.74 29.76
N ASP A 5 -14.03 6.13 30.75
CA ASP A 5 -14.81 6.84 31.77
C ASP A 5 -13.93 7.10 33.01
N ARG A 6 -13.49 8.35 33.16
CA ARG A 6 -12.59 8.77 34.23
C ARG A 6 -13.20 8.60 35.62
N GLU A 7 -14.50 8.85 35.77
CA GLU A 7 -15.17 8.78 37.07
C GLU A 7 -15.36 7.32 37.50
N ALA A 8 -15.80 6.46 36.57
CA ALA A 8 -15.91 5.03 36.82
C ALA A 8 -14.55 4.40 37.18
N LEU A 9 -13.49 4.79 36.47
CA LEU A 9 -12.14 4.29 36.75
C LEU A 9 -11.61 4.79 38.10
N ALA A 10 -11.85 6.05 38.45
CA ALA A 10 -11.48 6.60 39.76
C ALA A 10 -12.20 5.85 40.90
N ALA A 11 -13.50 5.58 40.75
CA ALA A 11 -14.27 4.81 41.72
C ALA A 11 -13.72 3.38 41.89
N LEU A 12 -13.35 2.73 40.79
CA LEU A 12 -12.75 1.39 40.83
C LEU A 12 -11.41 1.39 41.56
N LEU A 13 -10.52 2.33 41.26
CA LEU A 13 -9.20 2.46 41.91
C LEU A 13 -9.30 2.83 43.40
N ALA A 14 -10.34 3.56 43.79
CA ALA A 14 -10.60 3.86 45.20
C ALA A 14 -11.12 2.63 45.96
N GLN A 15 -11.95 1.80 45.33
CA GLN A 15 -12.46 0.57 45.92
C GLN A 15 -11.38 -0.53 45.98
N HIS A 16 -10.49 -0.56 44.99
CA HIS A 16 -9.42 -1.54 44.84
C HIS A 16 -8.09 -0.83 44.57
N PRO A 17 -7.36 -0.42 45.62
CA PRO A 17 -6.01 0.09 45.47
C PRO A 17 -5.11 -0.94 44.78
N VAL A 18 -4.33 -0.48 43.80
CA VAL A 18 -3.41 -1.32 43.04
C VAL A 18 -1.99 -0.77 43.09
N ASP A 19 -1.04 -1.70 42.98
CA ASP A 19 0.40 -1.44 42.98
C ASP A 19 0.98 -1.74 41.58
N ALA A 20 0.21 -2.41 40.72
CA ALA A 20 0.56 -2.76 39.36
C ALA A 20 -0.62 -2.53 38.41
N VAL A 21 -0.32 -2.03 37.21
CA VAL A 21 -1.29 -1.82 36.13
C VAL A 21 -0.79 -2.49 34.85
N VAL A 22 -1.70 -3.19 34.18
CA VAL A 22 -1.50 -3.68 32.81
C VAL A 22 -2.64 -3.14 31.95
N HIS A 23 -2.32 -2.16 31.10
CA HIS A 23 -3.26 -1.55 30.17
C HIS A 23 -3.24 -2.29 28.84
N ALA A 24 -4.19 -3.22 28.69
CA ALA A 24 -4.41 -4.00 27.47
C ALA A 24 -5.75 -3.67 26.78
N ALA A 25 -6.46 -2.63 27.24
CA ALA A 25 -7.72 -2.22 26.62
C ALA A 25 -7.46 -1.60 25.25
N GLY A 26 -8.21 -2.03 24.23
CA GLY A 26 -8.14 -1.47 22.90
C GLY A 26 -8.97 -2.27 21.90
N THR A 27 -9.44 -1.58 20.87
CA THR A 27 -10.04 -2.18 19.68
C THR A 27 -9.15 -1.88 18.48
N ALA A 28 -9.19 -2.74 17.46
CA ALA A 28 -8.58 -2.45 16.17
C ALA A 28 -9.66 -2.46 15.12
N GLU A 29 -10.07 -1.26 14.73
CA GLU A 29 -10.83 -1.07 13.51
C GLU A 29 -9.85 -0.69 12.40
N ALA A 30 -9.93 -1.41 11.29
CA ALA A 30 -9.18 -1.10 10.09
C ALA A 30 -10.01 -0.16 9.21
N GLY A 31 -9.38 0.88 8.70
CA GLY A 31 -10.00 1.86 7.83
C GLY A 31 -8.95 2.72 7.13
N MET A 32 -9.22 3.05 5.86
CA MET A 32 -8.39 4.00 5.13
C MET A 32 -8.46 5.37 5.79
N LEU A 33 -7.31 6.04 5.91
CA LEU A 33 -7.26 7.36 6.56
C LEU A 33 -8.22 8.37 5.91
N ALA A 34 -8.37 8.32 4.59
CA ALA A 34 -9.25 9.20 3.83
C ALA A 34 -10.75 8.97 4.12
N GLU A 35 -11.11 7.78 4.59
CA GLU A 35 -12.49 7.35 4.83
C GLU A 35 -12.83 7.34 6.33
N THR A 36 -11.84 7.52 7.19
CA THR A 36 -12.02 7.48 8.64
C THR A 36 -12.62 8.80 9.12
N SER A 37 -13.83 8.75 9.69
CA SER A 37 -14.43 9.94 10.30
C SER A 37 -13.74 10.31 11.62
N LEU A 38 -13.88 11.56 12.06
CA LEU A 38 -13.36 11.98 13.37
C LEU A 38 -14.01 11.21 14.52
N GLY A 39 -15.28 10.79 14.38
CA GLY A 39 -15.98 9.99 15.37
C GLY A 39 -15.39 8.59 15.51
N ASP A 40 -15.16 7.90 14.39
CA ASP A 40 -14.59 6.56 14.37
C ASP A 40 -13.14 6.57 14.85
N PHE A 41 -12.39 7.60 14.47
CA PHE A 41 -11.04 7.84 14.98
C PHE A 41 -11.06 8.00 16.51
N ALA A 42 -11.92 8.87 17.03
CA ALA A 42 -12.05 9.11 18.47
C ALA A 42 -12.45 7.82 19.22
N ALA A 43 -13.38 7.04 18.69
CA ALA A 43 -13.81 5.77 19.27
C ALA A 43 -12.65 4.76 19.36
N THR A 44 -11.86 4.62 18.29
CA THR A 44 -10.71 3.71 18.25
C THR A 44 -9.62 4.11 19.24
N VAL A 45 -9.32 5.42 19.36
CA VAL A 45 -8.24 5.88 20.25
C VAL A 45 -8.65 5.93 21.72
N ALA A 46 -9.94 6.05 22.04
CA ALA A 46 -10.43 6.30 23.40
C ALA A 46 -9.99 5.20 24.39
N ALA A 47 -10.28 3.93 24.10
CA ALA A 47 -9.97 2.85 25.03
C ALA A 47 -8.45 2.74 25.31
N LYS A 48 -7.60 2.95 24.29
CA LYS A 48 -6.14 2.92 24.46
C LYS A 48 -5.59 4.22 25.04
N ALA A 49 -5.62 5.29 24.27
CA ALA A 49 -4.89 6.52 24.60
C ALA A 49 -5.54 7.26 25.78
N LEU A 50 -6.85 7.50 25.71
CA LEU A 50 -7.56 8.20 26.79
C LEU A 50 -7.59 7.35 28.07
N GLY A 51 -7.83 6.05 27.96
CA GLY A 51 -7.75 5.14 29.11
C GLY A 51 -6.38 5.14 29.80
N ALA A 52 -5.28 5.11 29.03
CA ALA A 52 -3.94 5.19 29.59
C ALA A 52 -3.65 6.54 30.24
N LEU A 53 -4.15 7.63 29.66
CA LEU A 53 -4.04 8.97 30.24
C LEU A 53 -4.77 9.05 31.58
N HIS A 54 -6.00 8.52 31.67
CA HIS A 54 -6.74 8.47 32.93
C HIS A 54 -5.99 7.67 34.00
N LEU A 55 -5.45 6.50 33.64
CA LEU A 55 -4.62 5.70 34.56
C LEU A 55 -3.40 6.49 35.05
N HIS A 56 -2.72 7.21 34.15
CA HIS A 56 -1.58 8.05 34.52
C HIS A 56 -1.98 9.15 35.51
N GLU A 57 -3.05 9.89 35.22
CA GLU A 57 -3.51 11.00 36.07
C GLU A 57 -4.03 10.53 37.43
N LEU A 58 -4.83 9.45 37.46
CA LEU A 58 -5.48 8.98 38.69
C LEU A 58 -4.50 8.30 39.64
N LEU A 59 -3.45 7.64 39.12
CA LEU A 59 -2.40 7.05 39.94
C LEU A 59 -1.30 8.06 40.29
N GLY A 60 -1.19 9.16 39.53
CA GLY A 60 -0.28 10.27 39.80
C GLY A 60 1.17 9.79 39.97
N GLU A 61 1.80 10.25 41.06
CA GLU A 61 3.19 9.95 41.41
C GLU A 61 3.32 8.77 42.40
N ARG A 62 2.28 7.94 42.52
CA ARG A 62 2.34 6.73 43.36
C ARG A 62 3.48 5.83 42.86
N GLU A 63 4.25 5.28 43.80
CA GLU A 63 5.20 4.22 43.51
C GLU A 63 4.43 2.95 43.11
N LEU A 64 4.67 2.48 41.89
CA LEU A 64 4.05 1.28 41.32
C LEU A 64 5.14 0.24 41.02
N ASP A 65 4.85 -1.01 41.34
CA ASP A 65 5.67 -2.17 40.96
C ASP A 65 5.69 -2.34 39.43
N ALA A 66 4.58 -2.00 38.75
CA ALA A 66 4.50 -2.05 37.30
C ALA A 66 3.44 -1.08 36.73
N PHE A 67 3.75 -0.50 35.58
CA PHE A 67 2.78 0.24 34.75
C PHE A 67 3.02 -0.14 33.29
N VAL A 68 2.35 -1.20 32.83
CA VAL A 68 2.60 -1.82 31.54
C VAL A 68 1.57 -1.36 30.53
N LEU A 69 2.03 -0.86 29.38
CA LEU A 69 1.20 -0.45 28.26
C LEU A 69 1.38 -1.44 27.11
N PHE A 70 0.29 -2.11 26.71
CA PHE A 70 0.30 -2.99 25.55
C PHE A 70 0.14 -2.13 24.29
N SER A 71 1.26 -1.80 23.68
CA SER A 71 1.36 -1.08 22.41
C SER A 71 1.38 -2.07 21.23
N SER A 72 1.65 -1.59 20.02
CA SER A 72 1.68 -2.36 18.77
C SER A 72 2.80 -1.86 17.87
N ILE A 73 3.41 -2.78 17.11
CA ILE A 73 4.33 -2.44 16.01
C ILE A 73 3.77 -1.42 15.01
N SER A 74 2.45 -1.34 14.87
CA SER A 74 1.80 -0.34 14.01
C SER A 74 2.04 1.10 14.50
N GLY A 75 2.22 1.31 15.81
CA GLY A 75 2.64 2.60 16.38
C GLY A 75 4.11 2.95 16.13
N VAL A 76 4.93 1.97 15.75
CA VAL A 76 6.37 2.11 15.52
C VAL A 76 6.67 2.39 14.05
N TRP A 77 6.20 1.53 13.14
CA TRP A 77 6.48 1.65 11.70
C TRP A 77 5.23 1.85 10.84
N GLY A 78 4.02 1.73 11.41
CA GLY A 78 2.77 1.92 10.69
C GLY A 78 2.15 0.61 10.18
N GLY A 79 0.90 0.70 9.74
CA GLY A 79 0.18 -0.38 9.07
C GLY A 79 -0.87 0.21 8.14
N GLY A 80 -0.96 -0.35 6.92
CA GLY A 80 -1.99 0.06 5.96
C GLY A 80 -3.38 -0.10 6.57
N GLY A 81 -4.20 0.95 6.51
CA GLY A 81 -5.54 0.96 7.10
C GLY A 81 -5.58 1.02 8.63
N GLN A 82 -4.47 1.30 9.33
CA GLN A 82 -4.42 1.28 10.80
C GLN A 82 -4.11 2.65 11.40
N ALA A 83 -4.57 3.76 10.79
CA ALA A 83 -4.15 5.10 11.20
C ALA A 83 -4.51 5.44 12.66
N ALA A 84 -5.80 5.29 13.04
CA ALA A 84 -6.25 5.55 14.42
C ALA A 84 -5.59 4.61 15.43
N TYR A 85 -5.53 3.33 15.10
CA TYR A 85 -4.87 2.32 15.93
C TYR A 85 -3.38 2.65 16.14
N SER A 86 -2.66 3.01 15.07
CA SER A 86 -1.23 3.38 15.15
C SER A 86 -1.02 4.64 15.98
N ALA A 87 -1.89 5.66 15.84
CA ALA A 87 -1.83 6.87 16.66
C ALA A 87 -2.03 6.58 18.15
N ALA A 88 -3.00 5.72 18.49
CA ALA A 88 -3.23 5.31 19.87
C ALA A 88 -2.03 4.58 20.47
N ASN A 89 -1.39 3.69 19.71
CA ASN A 89 -0.21 2.96 20.15
C ASN A 89 1.03 3.84 20.30
N ALA A 90 1.28 4.74 19.34
CA ALA A 90 2.36 5.72 19.44
C ALA A 90 2.19 6.65 20.65
N PHE A 91 0.95 6.99 21.01
CA PHE A 91 0.66 7.72 22.25
C PHE A 91 1.07 6.92 23.50
N LEU A 92 0.81 5.61 23.55
CA LEU A 92 1.23 4.75 24.67
C LEU A 92 2.75 4.75 24.82
N ASP A 93 3.48 4.62 23.71
CA ASP A 93 4.95 4.64 23.71
C ASP A 93 5.47 5.99 24.24
N GLY A 94 4.85 7.09 23.80
CA GLY A 94 5.16 8.44 24.29
C GLY A 94 4.83 8.62 25.78
N LEU A 95 3.71 8.08 26.25
CA LEU A 95 3.30 8.16 27.66
C LEU A 95 4.25 7.37 28.57
N ALA A 96 4.72 6.19 28.13
CA ALA A 96 5.71 5.43 28.89
C ALA A 96 7.00 6.22 29.07
N ARG A 97 7.54 6.81 27.99
CA ARG A 97 8.73 7.68 28.07
C ARG A 97 8.48 8.89 28.97
N HIS A 98 7.35 9.56 28.81
CA HIS A 98 6.97 10.70 29.64
C HIS A 98 6.95 10.36 31.14
N ARG A 99 6.41 9.19 31.51
CA ARG A 99 6.43 8.72 32.91
C ARG A 99 7.85 8.49 33.40
N ARG A 100 8.71 7.84 32.61
CA ARG A 100 10.10 7.53 33.00
C ARG A 100 10.98 8.77 33.10
N ASP A 101 10.80 9.76 32.23
CA ASP A 101 11.49 11.06 32.30
C ASP A 101 11.18 11.80 33.63
N ARG A 102 10.07 11.44 34.28
CA ARG A 102 9.67 11.94 35.60
C ARG A 102 10.04 11.01 36.76
N GLY A 103 10.81 9.95 36.50
CA GLY A 103 11.20 8.95 37.49
C GLY A 103 10.09 7.97 37.89
N LEU A 104 8.98 7.92 37.14
CA LEU A 104 7.86 7.02 37.42
C LEU A 104 8.01 5.69 36.65
N THR A 105 7.57 4.59 37.26
CA THR A 105 7.50 3.27 36.60
C THR A 105 6.60 3.33 35.37
N ALA A 106 7.11 2.87 34.23
CA ALA A 106 6.34 2.59 33.01
C ALA A 106 7.11 1.69 32.03
N THR A 107 6.42 0.74 31.41
CA THR A 107 6.94 -0.09 30.32
C THR A 107 5.91 -0.15 29.20
N ALA A 108 6.24 0.32 27.99
CA ALA A 108 5.44 0.05 26.80
C ALA A 108 6.09 -1.08 25.99
N VAL A 109 5.26 -2.05 25.58
CA VAL A 109 5.70 -3.11 24.67
C VAL A 109 4.92 -3.01 23.37
N ALA A 110 5.61 -2.68 22.28
CA ALA A 110 5.06 -2.66 20.93
C ALA A 110 5.07 -4.07 20.36
N TRP A 111 3.95 -4.77 20.49
CA TRP A 111 3.82 -6.17 20.10
C TRP A 111 3.61 -6.33 18.59
N GLY A 112 4.24 -7.34 18.01
CA GLY A 112 3.79 -8.00 16.79
C GLY A 112 2.53 -8.84 17.03
N PRO A 113 2.00 -9.50 15.99
CA PRO A 113 0.78 -10.30 16.13
C PRO A 113 0.99 -11.49 17.09
N TRP A 114 0.00 -11.83 17.90
CA TRP A 114 0.03 -12.99 18.81
C TRP A 114 -0.73 -14.17 18.20
N ALA A 115 -0.26 -15.39 18.47
CA ALA A 115 -0.94 -16.63 18.14
C ALA A 115 -2.03 -16.96 19.18
N ASP A 116 -2.84 -17.98 18.88
CA ASP A 116 -3.78 -18.61 19.80
C ASP A 116 -4.94 -17.73 20.32
N GLY A 117 -5.20 -16.57 19.69
CA GLY A 117 -6.39 -15.76 19.94
C GLY A 117 -6.18 -14.24 19.89
N GLY A 118 -7.22 -13.50 20.29
CA GLY A 118 -7.21 -12.04 20.37
C GLY A 118 -7.37 -11.34 19.03
N MET A 119 -6.91 -10.09 18.96
CA MET A 119 -7.19 -9.14 17.90
C MET A 119 -6.85 -9.62 16.47
N VAL A 120 -5.88 -10.53 16.32
CA VAL A 120 -5.49 -11.12 15.01
C VAL A 120 -6.41 -12.27 14.61
N ALA A 121 -6.81 -13.10 15.58
CA ALA A 121 -7.76 -14.19 15.36
C ALA A 121 -9.17 -13.65 15.10
N ASP A 122 -9.57 -12.59 15.80
CA ASP A 122 -10.89 -11.98 15.69
C ASP A 122 -11.12 -11.32 14.32
N THR A 123 -10.06 -10.80 13.68
CA THR A 123 -10.14 -10.21 12.33
C THR A 123 -9.86 -11.22 11.21
N GLY A 124 -9.34 -12.41 11.52
CA GLY A 124 -8.94 -13.41 10.51
C GLY A 124 -7.71 -13.01 9.69
N ASP A 125 -6.94 -12.01 10.14
CA ASP A 125 -5.85 -11.40 9.37
C ASP A 125 -4.52 -12.15 9.42
N GLU A 126 -4.42 -13.26 10.14
CA GLU A 126 -3.18 -13.98 10.40
C GLU A 126 -2.42 -14.33 9.11
N GLU A 127 -3.11 -14.93 8.13
CA GLU A 127 -2.47 -15.32 6.87
C GLU A 127 -2.01 -14.09 6.05
N ARG A 128 -2.77 -12.98 6.11
CA ARG A 128 -2.40 -11.72 5.44
C ARG A 128 -1.13 -11.12 6.06
N LEU A 129 -1.04 -11.10 7.38
CA LEU A 129 0.14 -10.62 8.12
C LEU A 129 1.35 -11.50 7.84
N ARG A 130 1.18 -12.82 7.86
CA ARG A 130 2.24 -13.79 7.55
C ARG A 130 2.80 -13.62 6.14
N ARG A 131 1.94 -13.39 5.14
CA ARG A 131 2.34 -13.10 3.75
C ARG A 131 3.13 -11.79 3.63
N ARG A 132 2.86 -10.81 4.50
CA ARG A 132 3.61 -9.56 4.61
C ARG A 132 4.87 -9.68 5.48
N GLY A 133 5.23 -10.88 5.93
CA GLY A 133 6.43 -11.13 6.74
C GLY A 133 6.27 -10.87 8.24
N LEU A 134 5.04 -10.72 8.74
CA LEU A 134 4.76 -10.62 10.18
C LEU A 134 4.22 -11.96 10.69
N THR A 135 5.03 -12.66 11.48
CA THR A 135 4.69 -13.99 12.04
C THR A 135 4.08 -13.85 13.42
N THR A 136 3.13 -14.74 13.75
CA THR A 136 2.48 -14.76 15.06
C THR A 136 3.42 -15.24 16.17
N LEU A 137 3.48 -14.47 17.25
CA LEU A 137 4.22 -14.79 18.46
C LEU A 137 3.42 -15.79 19.31
N ARG A 138 4.05 -16.88 19.70
CA ARG A 138 3.45 -17.79 20.67
C ARG A 138 3.28 -17.09 22.04
N PRO A 139 2.13 -17.24 22.72
CA PRO A 139 1.89 -16.57 24.00
C PRO A 139 2.95 -16.85 25.06
N ASP A 140 3.46 -18.08 25.16
CA ASP A 140 4.49 -18.44 26.13
C ASP A 140 5.81 -17.67 25.91
N ARG A 141 6.16 -17.44 24.64
CA ARG A 141 7.34 -16.64 24.26
C ARG A 141 7.11 -15.15 24.48
N ALA A 142 5.93 -14.66 24.17
CA ALA A 142 5.59 -13.25 24.36
C ALA A 142 5.56 -12.89 25.87
N ILE A 143 5.02 -13.75 26.73
CA ILE A 143 5.06 -13.55 28.19
C ILE A 143 6.51 -13.59 28.73
N ALA A 144 7.36 -14.47 28.20
CA ALA A 144 8.79 -14.46 28.57
C ALA A 144 9.48 -13.16 28.14
N ALA A 145 9.15 -12.63 26.95
CA ALA A 145 9.67 -11.34 26.48
C ALA A 145 9.18 -10.17 27.35
N LEU A 146 7.91 -10.20 27.81
CA LEU A 146 7.38 -9.21 28.74
C LEU A 146 8.17 -9.17 30.05
N HIS A 147 8.57 -10.33 30.58
CA HIS A 147 9.40 -10.40 31.78
C HIS A 147 10.76 -9.70 31.57
N GLY A 148 11.38 -9.89 30.40
CA GLY A 148 12.58 -9.16 30.01
C GLY A 148 12.35 -7.66 29.90
N ALA A 149 11.26 -7.24 29.24
CA ALA A 149 10.90 -5.84 29.04
C ALA A 149 10.69 -5.07 30.35
N LEU A 150 10.17 -5.73 31.39
CA LEU A 150 10.00 -5.14 32.71
C LEU A 150 11.32 -4.82 33.41
N SER A 151 12.41 -5.49 33.02
CA SER A 151 13.74 -5.29 33.58
C SER A 151 14.59 -4.29 32.78
N ASP A 152 14.08 -3.81 31.65
CA ASP A 152 14.80 -2.91 30.74
C ASP A 152 14.79 -1.46 31.25
N ALA A 153 15.90 -0.74 31.00
CA ALA A 153 16.11 0.63 31.43
C ALA A 153 15.30 1.64 30.60
N ASP A 154 15.17 1.39 29.29
CA ASP A 154 14.58 2.35 28.35
C ASP A 154 13.04 2.39 28.42
N GLY A 155 12.42 1.32 28.94
CA GLY A 155 10.98 1.25 29.19
C GLY A 155 10.08 1.29 27.95
N THR A 156 10.63 1.29 26.74
CA THR A 156 9.88 1.05 25.50
C THR A 156 10.61 0.03 24.64
N VAL A 157 9.96 -1.10 24.33
CA VAL A 157 10.57 -2.17 23.54
C VAL A 157 9.61 -2.69 22.48
N THR A 158 10.14 -3.02 21.31
CA THR A 158 9.38 -3.69 20.25
C THR A 158 9.66 -5.18 20.28
N VAL A 159 8.61 -6.00 20.31
CA VAL A 159 8.72 -7.46 20.30
C VAL A 159 7.87 -8.00 19.17
N ALA A 160 8.51 -8.45 18.09
CA ALA A 160 7.86 -9.01 16.91
C ALA A 160 8.73 -10.08 16.27
N ASP A 161 8.08 -11.09 15.69
CA ASP A 161 8.73 -12.08 14.82
C ASP A 161 8.51 -11.65 13.36
N VAL A 162 9.61 -11.27 12.70
CA VAL A 162 9.57 -10.62 11.39
C VAL A 162 10.46 -11.37 10.41
N ASP A 163 9.86 -11.84 9.32
CA ASP A 163 10.58 -12.25 8.11
C ASP A 163 10.95 -10.98 7.32
N TRP A 164 12.12 -10.42 7.62
CA TRP A 164 12.58 -9.15 7.04
C TRP A 164 12.68 -9.18 5.52
N ALA A 165 13.02 -10.33 4.93
CA ALA A 165 13.11 -10.51 3.48
C ALA A 165 11.73 -10.37 2.80
N ARG A 166 10.67 -10.79 3.49
CA ARG A 166 9.28 -10.60 3.04
C ARG A 166 8.69 -9.25 3.44
N PHE A 167 9.12 -8.68 4.57
CA PHE A 167 8.52 -7.46 5.13
C PHE A 167 9.05 -6.17 4.48
N VAL A 168 10.38 -6.05 4.30
CA VAL A 168 10.98 -4.75 3.92
C VAL A 168 10.52 -4.27 2.53
N VAL A 169 10.30 -5.21 1.62
CA VAL A 169 9.96 -4.90 0.23
C VAL A 169 8.60 -4.22 0.12
N PRO A 170 7.48 -4.84 0.53
CA PRO A 170 6.18 -4.18 0.48
C PRO A 170 6.14 -2.94 1.38
N PHE A 171 6.91 -2.91 2.46
CA PHE A 171 6.99 -1.74 3.34
C PHE A 171 7.64 -0.52 2.68
N THR A 172 8.66 -0.72 1.85
CA THR A 172 9.44 0.38 1.24
C THR A 172 9.08 0.67 -0.22
N VAL A 173 8.24 -0.16 -0.84
CA VAL A 173 7.93 -0.05 -2.29
C VAL A 173 7.26 1.26 -2.67
N SER A 174 6.29 1.73 -1.87
CA SER A 174 5.57 2.98 -2.14
C SER A 174 6.32 4.20 -1.62
N ARG A 175 7.17 4.01 -0.60
CA ARG A 175 7.96 5.08 0.01
C ARG A 175 9.22 4.49 0.66
N PRO A 176 10.42 4.86 0.19
CA PRO A 176 11.65 4.48 0.86
C PRO A 176 11.63 4.91 2.33
N SER A 177 12.06 4.02 3.22
CA SER A 177 12.07 4.26 4.66
C SER A 177 13.44 3.93 5.24
N ALA A 178 14.06 4.91 5.88
CA ALA A 178 15.32 4.71 6.60
C ALA A 178 15.11 4.01 7.96
N LEU A 179 13.87 3.92 8.45
CA LEU A 179 13.53 3.45 9.80
C LEU A 179 14.11 2.07 10.13
N LEU A 180 14.16 1.19 9.14
CA LEU A 180 14.61 -0.21 9.29
C LEU A 180 15.97 -0.45 8.63
N GLY A 181 16.56 0.58 8.00
CA GLY A 181 17.76 0.45 7.17
C GLY A 181 19.03 0.09 7.95
N ASP A 182 19.01 0.23 9.28
CA ASP A 182 20.13 -0.11 10.14
C ASP A 182 20.11 -1.56 10.66
N LEU A 183 19.02 -2.29 10.46
CA LEU A 183 18.93 -3.69 10.83
C LEU A 183 19.75 -4.56 9.86
N PRO A 184 20.69 -5.39 10.34
CA PRO A 184 21.51 -6.24 9.47
C PRO A 184 20.70 -7.09 8.49
N GLU A 185 19.66 -7.76 8.97
CA GLU A 185 18.78 -8.62 8.18
C GLU A 185 18.04 -7.85 7.08
N VAL A 186 17.72 -6.58 7.34
CA VAL A 186 17.10 -5.69 6.36
C VAL A 186 18.10 -5.24 5.31
N ARG A 187 19.33 -4.91 5.71
CA ARG A 187 20.41 -4.56 4.78
C ARG A 187 20.71 -5.72 3.85
N ASP A 188 20.79 -6.93 4.38
CA ASP A 188 21.04 -8.15 3.61
C ASP A 188 19.89 -8.40 2.61
N ALA A 189 18.64 -8.34 3.07
CA ALA A 189 17.45 -8.50 2.21
C ALA A 189 17.38 -7.46 1.07
N LEU A 190 17.80 -6.21 1.34
CA LEU A 190 17.84 -5.15 0.32
C LEU A 190 19.06 -5.26 -0.60
N ALA A 191 20.18 -5.78 -0.11
CA ALA A 191 21.40 -5.99 -0.89
C ALA A 191 21.25 -7.14 -1.88
N GLU A 192 20.64 -8.26 -1.48
CA GLU A 192 20.31 -9.39 -2.35
C GLU A 192 19.37 -9.00 -3.50
N ARG A 193 18.59 -7.94 -3.32
CA ARG A 193 17.63 -7.43 -4.32
C ARG A 193 18.14 -6.24 -5.14
N ARG A 194 19.29 -5.66 -4.82
CA ARG A 194 19.92 -4.71 -5.75
C ARG A 194 20.35 -5.52 -6.96
N PRO A 195 19.81 -5.27 -8.16
CA PRO A 195 20.40 -5.86 -9.35
C PRO A 195 21.82 -5.32 -9.44
N ALA A 196 22.81 -6.21 -9.47
CA ALA A 196 24.03 -5.90 -10.19
C ALA A 196 23.60 -5.42 -11.57
N GLY A 197 24.05 -4.24 -11.97
CA GLY A 197 23.43 -3.46 -13.04
C GLY A 197 23.13 -4.27 -14.31
N GLN A 198 21.98 -3.98 -14.92
CA GLN A 198 21.67 -4.23 -16.33
C GLN A 198 22.33 -5.49 -16.93
N SER A 199 21.90 -6.66 -16.49
CA SER A 199 22.01 -7.87 -17.29
C SER A 199 20.73 -8.66 -17.10
N ALA A 200 20.02 -8.86 -18.21
CA ALA A 200 18.81 -9.64 -18.32
C ALA A 200 19.11 -11.11 -17.96
N GLU A 201 19.05 -11.45 -16.68
CA GLU A 201 18.88 -12.84 -16.27
C GLU A 201 17.38 -13.14 -16.13
N PRO A 202 16.92 -14.28 -16.66
CA PRO A 202 15.50 -14.63 -16.67
C PRO A 202 15.00 -14.85 -15.23
N SER A 203 13.83 -14.29 -14.92
CA SER A 203 13.14 -14.53 -13.64
C SER A 203 12.85 -16.03 -13.45
N ALA A 204 12.76 -16.49 -12.20
CA ALA A 204 12.41 -17.89 -11.88
C ALA A 204 11.08 -18.34 -12.51
N LEU A 205 10.17 -17.39 -12.78
CA LEU A 205 8.95 -17.62 -13.56
C LEU A 205 9.23 -17.71 -15.06
N GLY A 206 10.09 -16.84 -15.61
CA GLY A 206 10.56 -16.91 -17.01
C GLY A 206 11.24 -18.23 -17.36
N GLU A 207 12.07 -18.77 -16.46
CA GLU A 207 12.72 -20.08 -16.64
C GLU A 207 11.70 -21.23 -16.65
N LYS A 208 10.71 -21.21 -15.74
CA LYS A 208 9.63 -22.20 -15.73
C LYS A 208 8.79 -22.12 -17.01
N LEU A 209 8.43 -20.91 -17.45
CA LEU A 209 7.64 -20.69 -18.65
C LEU A 209 8.36 -21.19 -19.91
N ALA A 210 9.69 -21.08 -19.98
CA ALA A 210 10.48 -21.58 -21.12
C ALA A 210 10.36 -23.10 -21.33
N THR A 211 10.08 -23.87 -20.26
CA THR A 211 9.97 -25.34 -20.32
C THR A 211 8.57 -25.87 -20.61
N LEU A 212 7.55 -25.01 -20.58
CA LEU A 212 6.14 -25.38 -20.72
C LEU A 212 5.64 -25.21 -22.16
N SER A 213 4.60 -25.94 -22.52
CA SER A 213 3.85 -25.70 -23.77
C SER A 213 3.09 -24.36 -23.71
N GLU A 214 2.70 -23.80 -24.86
CA GLU A 214 2.00 -22.51 -24.93
C GLU A 214 0.70 -22.49 -24.10
N ASP A 215 -0.06 -23.58 -24.14
CA ASP A 215 -1.29 -23.74 -23.36
C ASP A 215 -1.05 -23.84 -21.84
N GLU A 216 0.09 -24.41 -21.43
CA GLU A 216 0.49 -24.50 -20.02
C GLU A 216 1.06 -23.18 -19.52
N ARG A 217 1.81 -22.45 -20.36
CA ARG A 217 2.29 -21.09 -20.05
C ARG A 217 1.12 -20.14 -19.82
N ARG A 218 0.13 -20.16 -20.71
CA ARG A 218 -1.06 -19.32 -20.60
C ARG A 218 -1.82 -19.60 -19.29
N ARG A 219 -2.06 -20.89 -18.99
CA ARG A 219 -2.73 -21.29 -17.73
C ARG A 219 -1.94 -20.83 -16.51
N LEU A 220 -0.63 -21.06 -16.48
CA LEU A 220 0.21 -20.65 -15.35
C LEU A 220 0.21 -19.12 -15.16
N LEU A 221 0.27 -18.34 -16.24
CA LEU A 221 0.22 -16.88 -16.16
C LEU A 221 -1.13 -16.37 -15.65
N VAL A 222 -2.25 -16.95 -16.11
CA VAL A 222 -3.58 -16.61 -15.61
C VAL A 222 -3.69 -16.95 -14.12
N ASP A 223 -3.26 -18.15 -13.71
CA ASP A 223 -3.27 -18.56 -12.31
C ASP A 223 -2.43 -17.62 -11.43
N THR A 224 -1.28 -17.17 -11.95
CA THR A 224 -0.38 -16.23 -11.27
C THR A 224 -1.05 -14.87 -11.09
N VAL A 225 -1.66 -14.31 -12.14
CA VAL A 225 -2.37 -13.03 -12.06
C VAL A 225 -3.57 -13.13 -11.12
N CYS A 226 -4.37 -14.19 -11.20
CA CYS A 226 -5.51 -14.40 -10.31
C CYS A 226 -5.08 -14.60 -8.85
N ALA A 227 -3.96 -15.29 -8.59
CA ALA A 227 -3.42 -15.45 -7.24
C ALA A 227 -2.97 -14.11 -6.64
N HIS A 228 -2.25 -13.29 -7.41
CA HIS A 228 -1.83 -11.96 -6.97
C HIS A 228 -3.02 -11.02 -6.79
N ALA A 229 -4.01 -11.07 -7.70
CA ALA A 229 -5.23 -10.29 -7.58
C ALA A 229 -6.05 -10.66 -6.34
N ALA A 230 -6.21 -11.96 -6.07
CA ALA A 230 -6.86 -12.46 -4.87
C ALA A 230 -6.13 -12.00 -3.61
N ALA A 231 -4.79 -12.00 -3.62
CA ALA A 231 -3.97 -11.55 -2.50
C ALA A 231 -4.15 -10.05 -2.21
N VAL A 232 -4.21 -9.22 -3.25
CA VAL A 232 -4.45 -7.77 -3.13
C VAL A 232 -5.85 -7.47 -2.60
N LEU A 233 -6.86 -8.20 -3.06
CA LEU A 233 -8.25 -8.05 -2.62
C LEU A 233 -8.56 -8.73 -1.26
N GLY A 234 -7.60 -9.43 -0.67
CA GLY A 234 -7.78 -10.12 0.61
C GLY A 234 -8.58 -11.43 0.55
N HIS A 235 -8.70 -12.03 -0.64
CA HIS A 235 -9.35 -13.33 -0.83
C HIS A 235 -8.38 -14.50 -0.57
N SER A 236 -8.89 -15.61 -0.03
CA SER A 236 -8.11 -16.76 0.41
C SER A 236 -7.72 -17.76 -0.70
N GLY A 237 -7.96 -17.46 -1.98
CA GLY A 237 -7.53 -18.31 -3.10
C GLY A 237 -7.74 -17.71 -4.48
N ALA A 238 -6.94 -18.14 -5.46
CA ALA A 238 -7.00 -17.67 -6.85
C ALA A 238 -8.35 -17.98 -7.54
N THR A 239 -9.07 -19.01 -7.07
CA THR A 239 -10.42 -19.38 -7.55
C THR A 239 -11.51 -18.39 -7.15
N ALA A 240 -11.21 -17.45 -6.24
CA ALA A 240 -12.12 -16.37 -5.87
C ALA A 240 -12.13 -15.22 -6.89
N VAL A 241 -11.16 -15.21 -7.82
CA VAL A 241 -11.05 -14.19 -8.87
C VAL A 241 -11.40 -14.84 -10.20
N GLU A 242 -12.51 -14.39 -10.80
CA GLU A 242 -12.89 -14.81 -12.15
C GLU A 242 -11.92 -14.19 -13.18
N PRO A 243 -11.25 -15.02 -14.02
CA PRO A 243 -10.24 -14.52 -14.97
C PRO A 243 -10.75 -13.52 -16.02
N ASP A 244 -12.05 -13.58 -16.30
CA ASP A 244 -12.72 -12.79 -17.34
C ASP A 244 -13.42 -11.55 -16.78
N LEU A 245 -13.52 -11.42 -15.44
CA LEU A 245 -14.18 -10.29 -14.81
C LEU A 245 -13.25 -9.09 -14.76
N ALA A 246 -13.80 -7.90 -14.97
CA ALA A 246 -13.01 -6.69 -14.94
C ALA A 246 -12.50 -6.43 -13.52
N PHE A 247 -11.23 -6.01 -13.39
CA PHE A 247 -10.63 -5.66 -12.10
C PHE A 247 -11.47 -4.65 -11.31
N ARG A 248 -12.09 -3.68 -11.99
CA ARG A 248 -13.01 -2.72 -11.36
C ARG A 248 -14.21 -3.40 -10.68
N ASP A 249 -14.78 -4.40 -11.33
CA ASP A 249 -15.94 -5.15 -10.82
C ASP A 249 -15.52 -6.13 -9.71
N LEU A 250 -14.25 -6.52 -9.69
CA LEU A 250 -13.60 -7.27 -8.61
C LEU A 250 -13.21 -6.39 -7.39
N GLY A 251 -13.41 -5.07 -7.46
CA GLY A 251 -13.10 -4.14 -6.37
C GLY A 251 -11.71 -3.52 -6.41
N PHE A 252 -11.03 -3.52 -7.57
CA PHE A 252 -9.79 -2.77 -7.74
C PHE A 252 -10.05 -1.26 -7.83
N ASP A 253 -9.20 -0.52 -7.13
CA ASP A 253 -9.03 0.92 -7.15
C ASP A 253 -7.61 1.30 -7.64
N SER A 254 -7.27 2.59 -7.61
CA SER A 254 -5.97 3.09 -8.06
C SER A 254 -4.79 2.59 -7.22
N LEU A 255 -4.99 2.18 -5.97
CA LEU A 255 -3.93 1.71 -5.08
C LEU A 255 -3.65 0.22 -5.28
N THR A 256 -4.72 -0.59 -5.27
CA THR A 256 -4.69 -2.04 -5.51
C THR A 256 -4.18 -2.38 -6.92
N ALA A 257 -4.47 -1.54 -7.92
CA ALA A 257 -3.90 -1.67 -9.27
C ALA A 257 -2.36 -1.56 -9.26
N VAL A 258 -1.82 -0.63 -8.47
CA VAL A 258 -0.37 -0.46 -8.34
C VAL A 258 0.24 -1.60 -7.53
N GLU A 259 -0.43 -2.10 -6.49
CA GLU A 259 0.02 -3.26 -5.71
C GLU A 259 0.09 -4.53 -6.58
N LEU A 260 -0.94 -4.83 -7.38
CA LEU A 260 -0.93 -5.95 -8.31
C LEU A 260 0.20 -5.81 -9.34
N ARG A 261 0.36 -4.62 -9.92
CA ARG A 261 1.47 -4.34 -10.85
C ARG A 261 2.82 -4.64 -10.21
N ASN A 262 3.03 -4.21 -8.96
CA ASN A 262 4.30 -4.40 -8.26
C ASN A 262 4.58 -5.87 -7.97
N LEU A 263 3.57 -6.64 -7.55
CA LEU A 263 3.68 -8.09 -7.37
C LEU A 263 4.06 -8.79 -8.68
N LEU A 264 3.39 -8.45 -9.78
CA LEU A 264 3.67 -9.02 -11.09
C LEU A 264 5.06 -8.64 -11.61
N THR A 265 5.50 -7.40 -11.39
CA THR A 265 6.85 -6.90 -11.73
C THR A 265 7.91 -7.73 -10.99
N ALA A 266 7.70 -7.98 -9.70
CA ALA A 266 8.64 -8.75 -8.88
C ALA A 266 8.73 -10.23 -9.31
N ASP A 267 7.62 -10.83 -9.72
CA ASP A 267 7.54 -12.25 -10.08
C ASP A 267 8.03 -12.51 -11.53
N THR A 268 7.76 -11.57 -12.44
CA THR A 268 8.08 -11.71 -13.87
C THR A 268 9.44 -11.10 -14.23
N GLY A 269 9.93 -10.13 -13.46
CA GLY A 269 11.11 -9.33 -13.81
C GLY A 269 10.86 -8.30 -14.92
N LEU A 270 9.62 -8.16 -15.39
CA LEU A 270 9.23 -7.17 -16.41
C LEU A 270 9.04 -5.79 -15.78
N THR A 271 9.31 -4.74 -16.55
CA THR A 271 8.90 -3.38 -16.19
C THR A 271 7.48 -3.15 -16.66
N LEU A 272 6.52 -3.17 -15.73
CA LEU A 272 5.09 -3.03 -16.04
C LEU A 272 4.59 -1.60 -15.74
N PRO A 273 3.77 -0.99 -16.61
CA PRO A 273 3.26 0.37 -16.42
C PRO A 273 2.23 0.42 -15.28
N ALA A 274 2.12 1.58 -14.61
CA ALA A 274 1.11 1.77 -13.55
C ALA A 274 -0.33 1.69 -14.09
N THR A 275 -0.50 1.86 -15.41
CA THR A 275 -1.78 1.73 -16.12
C THR A 275 -2.13 0.29 -16.49
N LEU A 276 -1.30 -0.71 -16.14
CA LEU A 276 -1.45 -2.11 -16.55
C LEU A 276 -2.89 -2.65 -16.44
N VAL A 277 -3.53 -2.43 -15.30
CA VAL A 277 -4.90 -2.91 -15.00
C VAL A 277 -5.97 -2.11 -15.75
N PHE A 278 -5.67 -0.89 -16.21
CA PHE A 278 -6.57 -0.09 -17.05
C PHE A 278 -6.41 -0.45 -18.54
N ASP A 279 -5.17 -0.70 -18.97
CA ASP A 279 -4.85 -1.12 -20.35
C ASP A 279 -5.27 -2.57 -20.61
N HIS A 280 -5.24 -3.39 -19.56
CA HIS A 280 -5.63 -4.80 -19.55
C HIS A 280 -6.61 -5.06 -18.41
N PRO A 281 -7.91 -4.82 -18.64
CA PRO A 281 -8.92 -4.72 -17.58
C PRO A 281 -9.29 -6.04 -16.91
N THR A 282 -8.79 -7.18 -17.38
CA THR A 282 -9.08 -8.50 -16.82
C THR A 282 -7.80 -9.28 -16.49
N PRO A 283 -7.82 -10.19 -15.50
CA PRO A 283 -6.69 -11.07 -15.23
C PRO A 283 -6.18 -11.82 -16.46
N GLU A 284 -7.08 -12.29 -17.33
CA GLU A 284 -6.69 -12.96 -18.58
C GLU A 284 -5.98 -12.01 -19.56
N ALA A 285 -6.43 -10.75 -19.66
CA ALA A 285 -5.79 -9.75 -20.51
C ALA A 285 -4.38 -9.41 -20.03
N VAL A 286 -4.19 -9.27 -18.71
CA VAL A 286 -2.86 -9.07 -18.11
C VAL A 286 -1.97 -10.29 -18.37
N ALA A 287 -2.46 -11.51 -18.15
CA ALA A 287 -1.70 -12.73 -18.40
C ALA A 287 -1.24 -12.85 -19.86
N ARG A 288 -2.09 -12.46 -20.82
CA ARG A 288 -1.76 -12.41 -22.25
C ARG A 288 -0.65 -11.41 -22.55
N HIS A 289 -0.74 -10.21 -21.96
CA HIS A 289 0.28 -9.17 -22.10
C HIS A 289 1.64 -9.59 -21.50
N LEU A 290 1.63 -10.23 -20.33
CA LEU A 290 2.86 -10.79 -19.74
C LEU A 290 3.45 -11.87 -20.65
N GLY A 291 2.62 -12.72 -21.24
CA GLY A 291 3.04 -13.76 -22.17
C GLY A 291 3.73 -13.19 -23.42
N SER A 292 3.20 -12.12 -24.02
CA SER A 292 3.82 -11.50 -25.20
C SER A 292 5.15 -10.81 -24.86
N GLN A 293 5.24 -10.15 -23.70
CA GLN A 293 6.49 -9.52 -23.26
C GLN A 293 7.58 -10.54 -22.93
N LEU A 294 7.24 -11.67 -22.31
CA LEU A 294 8.19 -12.73 -21.97
C LEU A 294 8.61 -13.55 -23.20
N ALA A 295 7.77 -13.63 -24.24
CA ALA A 295 8.11 -14.28 -25.51
C ALA A 295 8.93 -13.37 -26.46
N GLY A 296 8.86 -12.04 -26.27
CA GLY A 296 9.42 -11.01 -27.17
C GLY A 296 10.87 -10.60 -26.93
N GLY A 297 11.68 -11.41 -26.24
CA GLY A 297 13.11 -11.13 -26.09
C GLY A 297 13.85 -11.16 -27.43
N GLN A 298 14.06 -9.98 -28.04
CA GLN A 298 14.86 -9.62 -29.24
C GLN A 298 14.05 -9.35 -30.53
N GLY A 299 13.80 -8.06 -30.80
CA GLY A 299 13.38 -7.52 -32.11
C GLY A 299 13.45 -5.97 -32.11
N PRO A 300 13.87 -5.30 -33.21
CA PRO A 300 14.29 -3.89 -33.22
C PRO A 300 13.13 -2.87 -33.19
N ASP A 301 13.39 -1.77 -32.48
CA ASP A 301 12.65 -0.50 -32.38
C ASP A 301 11.48 -0.29 -33.37
N GLU A 302 10.26 -0.50 -32.90
CA GLU A 302 9.24 0.53 -33.09
C GLU A 302 9.38 1.49 -31.92
N VAL A 303 9.87 2.71 -32.18
CA VAL A 303 9.94 3.77 -31.18
C VAL A 303 8.52 4.04 -30.71
N SER A 304 8.16 3.43 -29.57
CA SER A 304 6.91 3.71 -28.89
C SER A 304 6.93 5.17 -28.49
N VAL A 305 6.01 5.96 -29.04
CA VAL A 305 5.81 7.36 -28.67
C VAL A 305 5.67 7.49 -27.15
N PHE A 306 5.08 6.49 -26.50
CA PHE A 306 4.96 6.42 -25.04
C PHE A 306 6.29 6.13 -24.33
N GLY A 307 7.16 5.30 -24.90
CA GLY A 307 8.50 5.06 -24.33
C GLY A 307 9.42 6.30 -24.39
N GLU A 308 9.26 7.14 -25.41
CA GLU A 308 9.93 8.45 -25.46
C GLU A 308 9.31 9.46 -24.50
N LEU A 309 8.00 9.39 -24.26
CA LEU A 309 7.34 10.19 -23.21
C LEU A 309 7.78 9.75 -21.80
N ASP A 310 8.04 8.47 -21.58
CA ASP A 310 8.56 7.94 -20.30
C ASP A 310 10.00 8.42 -20.04
N ARG A 311 10.85 8.46 -21.08
CA ARG A 311 12.18 9.10 -20.99
C ARG A 311 12.05 10.59 -20.67
N LEU A 312 11.09 11.27 -21.29
CA LEU A 312 10.82 12.68 -21.02
C LEU A 312 10.34 12.89 -19.58
N GLU A 313 9.49 12.01 -19.04
CA GLU A 313 9.00 12.06 -17.66
C GLU A 313 10.14 11.90 -16.65
N ALA A 314 11.03 10.92 -16.85
CA ALA A 314 12.23 10.75 -16.02
C ALA A 314 13.13 12.00 -16.03
N VAL A 315 13.33 12.62 -17.20
CA VAL A 315 14.10 13.85 -17.34
C VAL A 315 13.41 15.02 -16.64
N ILE A 316 12.08 15.16 -16.76
CA ILE A 316 11.30 16.20 -16.06
C ILE A 316 11.37 16.01 -14.55
N GLY A 317 11.32 14.77 -14.06
CA GLY A 317 11.45 14.44 -12.63
C GLY A 317 12.76 14.95 -12.04
N THR A 318 13.88 14.81 -12.78
CA THR A 318 15.17 15.40 -12.35
C THR A 318 15.15 16.92 -12.38
N ALA A 319 14.58 17.53 -13.43
CA ALA A 319 14.46 18.97 -13.58
C ALA A 319 13.54 19.63 -12.53
N ALA A 320 12.58 18.89 -11.96
CA ALA A 320 11.69 19.35 -10.90
C ALA A 320 12.42 19.67 -9.58
N THR A 321 13.67 19.22 -9.43
CA THR A 321 14.55 19.54 -8.30
C THR A 321 15.62 20.60 -8.65
N ALA A 322 15.66 21.07 -9.90
CA ALA A 322 16.61 22.07 -10.38
C ALA A 322 16.20 23.52 -10.06
N GLU A 323 17.09 24.47 -10.36
CA GLU A 323 16.87 25.90 -10.17
C GLU A 323 15.59 26.41 -10.86
N GLU A 324 14.97 27.46 -10.31
CA GLU A 324 13.67 27.99 -10.79
C GLU A 324 13.69 28.42 -12.27
N THR A 325 14.83 28.89 -12.77
CA THR A 325 15.04 29.24 -14.19
C THR A 325 14.90 28.03 -15.11
N VAL A 326 15.40 26.86 -14.68
CA VAL A 326 15.28 25.60 -15.42
C VAL A 326 13.85 25.07 -15.35
N ARG A 327 13.23 25.08 -14.16
CA ARG A 327 11.84 24.61 -13.98
C ARG A 327 10.83 25.43 -14.77
N SER A 328 10.98 26.75 -14.79
CA SER A 328 10.11 27.63 -15.58
C SER A 328 10.31 27.43 -17.09
N GLY A 329 11.54 27.22 -17.55
CA GLY A 329 11.86 26.89 -18.96
C GLY A 329 11.23 25.57 -19.43
N VAL A 330 11.34 24.51 -18.63
CA VAL A 330 10.72 23.20 -18.92
C VAL A 330 9.20 23.30 -18.97
N ARG A 331 8.58 23.98 -17.99
CA ARG A 331 7.12 24.18 -17.94
C ARG A 331 6.58 24.88 -19.18
N ARG A 332 7.22 25.95 -19.62
CA ARG A 332 6.83 26.67 -20.86
C ARG A 332 6.89 25.75 -22.08
N ARG A 333 7.96 24.94 -22.20
CA ARG A 333 8.13 24.05 -23.36
C ARG A 333 7.07 22.93 -23.40
N LEU A 334 6.67 22.42 -22.24
CA LEU A 334 5.58 21.44 -22.14
C LEU A 334 4.22 22.05 -22.51
N GLN A 335 3.96 23.30 -22.10
CA GLN A 335 2.74 24.02 -22.51
C GLN A 335 2.69 24.28 -24.02
N GLU A 336 3.83 24.55 -24.65
CA GLU A 336 3.92 24.68 -26.12
C GLU A 336 3.62 23.36 -26.83
N LEU A 337 4.15 22.24 -26.34
CA LEU A 337 3.87 20.90 -26.89
C LEU A 337 2.40 20.51 -26.72
N LEU A 338 1.81 20.79 -25.56
CA LEU A 338 0.39 20.56 -25.30
C LEU A 338 -0.50 21.40 -26.23
N THR A 339 -0.11 22.66 -26.46
CA THR A 339 -0.85 23.54 -27.38
C THR A 339 -0.77 23.00 -28.81
N LEU A 340 0.40 22.54 -29.25
CA LEU A 340 0.58 21.90 -30.56
C LEU A 340 -0.33 20.68 -30.74
N MET A 341 -0.40 19.79 -29.73
CA MET A 341 -1.25 18.60 -29.77
C MET A 341 -2.74 18.95 -29.82
N ASN A 342 -3.19 19.93 -29.06
CA ASN A 342 -4.58 20.36 -29.06
C ASN A 342 -4.99 20.94 -30.43
N THR A 343 -4.13 21.75 -31.04
CA THR A 343 -4.39 22.30 -32.39
C THR A 343 -4.40 21.24 -33.49
N ALA A 344 -3.63 20.16 -33.34
CA ALA A 344 -3.63 19.05 -34.30
C ALA A 344 -4.91 18.18 -34.18
N GLY A 345 -5.46 18.03 -32.98
CA GLY A 345 -6.72 17.32 -32.73
C GLY A 345 -7.95 18.02 -33.31
N GLU A 346 -8.03 19.34 -33.15
CA GLU A 346 -9.15 20.15 -33.66
C GLU A 346 -9.25 20.15 -35.21
N GLN A 347 -8.12 20.08 -35.91
CA GLN A 347 -8.08 19.95 -37.37
C GLN A 347 -8.54 18.57 -37.87
N HIS A 348 -8.31 17.51 -37.08
CA HIS A 348 -8.73 16.15 -37.41
C HIS A 348 -10.22 15.92 -37.17
N THR A 349 -10.78 16.53 -36.10
CA THR A 349 -12.22 16.44 -35.81
C THR A 349 -13.07 17.22 -36.81
N GLY A 350 -12.61 18.39 -37.28
CA GLY A 350 -13.31 19.16 -38.31
C GLY A 350 -13.39 18.46 -39.67
N ALA A 351 -12.34 17.71 -40.04
CA ALA A 351 -12.33 16.91 -41.27
C ALA A 351 -13.24 15.68 -41.18
N ALA A 352 -13.33 15.04 -40.00
CA ALA A 352 -14.17 13.87 -39.78
C ALA A 352 -15.67 14.19 -39.75
N ASP A 353 -16.07 15.36 -39.20
CA ASP A 353 -17.46 15.79 -39.20
C ASP A 353 -17.95 16.24 -40.59
N ALA A 354 -17.10 16.91 -41.38
CA ALA A 354 -17.41 17.22 -42.78
C ALA A 354 -17.60 15.96 -43.63
N GLN A 355 -16.75 14.94 -43.42
CA GLN A 355 -16.84 13.67 -44.12
C GLN A 355 -18.11 12.87 -43.75
N ARG A 356 -18.57 12.94 -42.49
CA ARG A 356 -19.84 12.33 -42.05
C ARG A 356 -21.06 13.04 -42.61
N GLN A 357 -21.08 14.37 -42.62
CA GLN A 357 -22.18 15.14 -43.22
C GLN A 357 -22.32 14.86 -44.73
N LEU A 358 -21.23 14.57 -45.43
CA LEU A 358 -21.24 14.15 -46.84
C LEU A 358 -21.71 12.70 -47.06
N GLN A 359 -21.62 11.82 -46.06
CA GLN A 359 -22.03 10.41 -46.17
C GLN A 359 -23.47 10.17 -45.75
N ASP A 360 -24.02 10.99 -44.86
CA ASP A 360 -25.42 10.90 -44.40
C ASP A 360 -26.38 11.80 -45.21
N ALA A 361 -25.85 12.63 -46.13
CA ALA A 361 -26.67 13.43 -47.04
C ALA A 361 -27.48 12.55 -47.99
N THR A 362 -28.78 12.74 -48.03
CA THR A 362 -29.66 12.05 -48.97
C THR A 362 -29.56 12.67 -50.37
N VAL A 363 -29.98 11.94 -51.40
CA VAL A 363 -29.96 12.44 -52.79
C VAL A 363 -30.75 13.75 -52.94
N ASP A 364 -31.81 13.94 -52.15
CA ASP A 364 -32.59 15.18 -52.15
C ASP A 364 -31.81 16.35 -51.51
N ASP A 365 -31.00 16.10 -50.47
CA ASP A 365 -30.15 17.13 -49.84
C ASP A 365 -29.02 17.60 -50.77
N ILE A 366 -28.56 16.73 -51.67
CA ILE A 366 -27.52 17.06 -52.68
C ILE A 366 -28.11 17.95 -53.79
N PHE A 367 -29.40 17.79 -54.13
CA PHE A 367 -30.06 18.64 -55.12
C PHE A 367 -30.41 20.03 -54.56
N ASP A 368 -30.80 20.12 -53.28
CA ASP A 368 -31.05 21.41 -52.61
C ASP A 368 -29.78 22.28 -52.50
N LEU A 369 -28.59 21.66 -52.35
CA LEU A 369 -27.32 22.38 -52.28
C LEU A 369 -26.89 22.95 -53.66
N ILE A 370 -27.23 22.27 -54.75
CA ILE A 370 -26.94 22.71 -56.12
C ILE A 370 -27.89 23.85 -56.53
N ASP A 371 -29.15 23.79 -56.11
CA ASP A 371 -30.12 24.87 -56.37
C ASP A 371 -29.78 26.16 -55.59
N GLN A 372 -29.22 26.06 -54.37
CA GLN A 372 -28.75 27.23 -53.61
C GLN A 372 -27.51 27.92 -54.21
N ASP A 373 -26.63 27.20 -54.91
CA ASP A 373 -25.47 27.79 -55.59
C ASP A 373 -25.83 28.42 -56.95
N LEU A 374 -26.93 28.00 -57.58
CA LEU A 374 -27.45 28.58 -58.82
C LEU A 374 -28.33 29.82 -58.60
N GLU A 375 -28.91 30.01 -57.41
CA GLU A 375 -29.62 31.25 -57.05
C GLU A 375 -28.68 32.38 -56.57
N ASN A 376 -27.42 32.09 -56.27
CA ASN A 376 -26.41 33.06 -55.81
C ASN A 376 -25.30 33.38 -56.84
N SER A 377 -25.45 32.96 -58.10
CA SER A 377 -24.53 33.31 -59.21
C SER A 377 -25.12 34.35 -60.18
#